data_AF-A0A364JSA6-F1
#
_entry.id   AF-A0A364JSA6-F1
#
_cell.length_a   1.000
_cell.length_b   1.000
_cell.length_c   1.000
_cell.angle_alpha   90.00
_cell.angle_beta   90.00
_cell.angle_gamma   90.00
#
_symmetry.space_group_name_H-M   'P 1'
#
loop_
_entity.id
_entity.type
_entity.pdbx_description
1 polymer ?
#
loop_
_entity_poly.entity_id
_entity_poly.type
_entity_poly.pdbx_seq_one_letter_code
_entity_poly.pdbx_strand_id
1 'polypeptide(L)' 'MRGGHPLNVLARTFFAGALAGFVFLIGASAASPEAAAALLDLYRDGIDVKDALVFAWLFGHAAILIHHILPGIARV' A
#
# COMPACT_ATOMS: atom_id res chain seq x y z
N MET A 1 -9.34 -14.04 23.68
CA MET A 1 -9.10 -13.09 22.57
C MET A 1 -10.30 -13.14 21.64
N ARG A 2 -11.17 -12.11 21.63
CA ARG A 2 -12.26 -12.06 20.63
C ARG A 2 -11.62 -11.76 19.28
N GLY A 3 -11.32 -12.81 18.53
CA GLY A 3 -10.90 -12.66 17.13
C GLY A 3 -11.98 -11.85 16.42
N GLY A 4 -11.64 -10.65 15.97
CA GLY A 4 -12.56 -9.85 15.16
C GLY A 4 -12.99 -10.68 13.94
N HIS A 5 -14.20 -10.42 13.44
CA HIS A 5 -14.70 -11.04 12.21
C HIS A 5 -13.57 -11.07 11.15
N PRO A 6 -13.33 -12.18 10.42
CA PRO A 6 -12.21 -12.30 9.49
C PRO A 6 -12.10 -11.12 8.50
N LEU A 7 -13.25 -10.60 8.04
CA LEU A 7 -13.30 -9.40 7.22
C LEU A 7 -12.75 -8.15 7.91
N ASN A 8 -12.94 -7.98 9.22
CA ASN A 8 -12.38 -6.85 9.97
C ASN A 8 -10.87 -6.95 10.08
N VAL A 9 -10.33 -8.17 10.19
CA VAL A 9 -8.87 -8.40 10.18
C VAL A 9 -8.32 -8.04 8.81
N LEU A 10 -8.91 -8.55 7.73
CA LEU A 10 -8.51 -8.24 6.36
C LEU A 10 -8.62 -6.74 6.05
N ALA A 11 -9.72 -6.10 6.42
CA ALA A 11 -9.91 -4.67 6.23
C ALA A 11 -8.87 -3.84 6.98
N ARG A 12 -8.56 -4.19 8.23
CA ARG A 12 -7.51 -3.50 9.00
C ARG A 12 -6.13 -3.68 8.37
N THR A 13 -5.79 -4.89 7.93
CA THR A 13 -4.53 -5.15 7.22
C THR A 13 -4.46 -4.34 5.93
N PHE A 14 -5.53 -4.31 5.15
CA PHE A 14 -5.63 -3.51 3.93
C PHE A 14 -5.39 -2.03 4.20
N PHE A 15 -6.16 -1.44 5.12
CA PHE A 15 -6.05 0.00 5.40
C PHE A 15 -4.71 0.38 6.03
N ALA A 16 -4.11 -0.49 6.84
CA ALA A 16 -2.76 -0.28 7.35
C ALA A 16 -1.71 -0.28 6.23
N GLY A 17 -1.79 -1.23 5.29
CA GLY A 17 -0.96 -1.25 4.10
C GLY A 17 -1.17 0.00 3.24
N ALA A 18 -2.43 0.36 2.99
CA ALA A 18 -2.77 1.54 2.19
C ALA A 18 -2.23 2.85 2.79
N LEU A 19 -2.33 3.02 4.10
CA LEU A 19 -1.73 4.15 4.80
C LEU A 19 -0.20 4.15 4.67
N ALA A 20 0.44 2.99 4.75
CA ALA A 20 1.89 2.89 4.54
C ALA A 20 2.29 3.31 3.10
N GLY A 21 1.49 2.95 2.09
CA GLY A 21 1.68 3.40 0.71
C GLY A 21 1.60 4.92 0.57
N PHE A 22 0.63 5.56 1.25
CA PHE A 22 0.52 7.02 1.31
C PHE A 22 1.75 7.67 1.95
N VAL A 23 2.18 7.16 3.11
CA VAL A 23 3.35 7.69 3.83
C VAL A 23 4.62 7.53 2.99
N PHE A 24 4.76 6.40 2.29
CA PHE A 24 5.88 6.17 1.36
C PHE A 24 5.89 7.20 0.24
N LEU A 25 4.75 7.42 -0.43
CA LEU A 25 4.65 8.39 -1.52
C LEU A 25 5.00 9.80 -1.04
N ILE A 26 4.44 10.25 0.08
CA ILE A 26 4.73 11.57 0.67
C ILE A 26 6.23 11.68 1.02
N GLY A 27 6.79 10.64 1.65
CA GLY A 27 8.20 10.61 2.03
C GLY A 27 9.13 10.64 0.82
N ALA A 28 8.83 9.87 -0.23
CA ALA A 28 9.58 9.85 -1.47
C ALA A 28 9.55 11.22 -2.17
N SER A 29 8.37 11.81 -2.30
CA SER A 29 8.19 13.14 -2.91
C SER A 29 8.89 14.25 -2.12
N ALA A 30 8.92 14.15 -0.78
CA ALA A 30 9.62 15.11 0.06
C ALA A 30 11.15 14.96 0.01
N ALA A 31 11.65 13.73 -0.15
CA ALA A 31 13.08 13.44 -0.20
C ALA A 31 13.72 13.79 -1.56
N SER A 32 13.04 13.47 -2.66
CA SER A 32 13.45 13.87 -4.01
C SER A 32 12.22 13.94 -4.93
N PRO A 33 11.71 15.15 -5.20
CA PRO A 33 10.59 15.35 -6.11
C PRO A 33 10.86 14.79 -7.51
N GLU A 34 12.10 14.90 -8.01
CA GLU A 34 12.47 14.46 -9.35
C GLU A 34 12.47 12.93 -9.47
N ALA A 35 13.05 12.24 -8.48
CA ALA A 35 13.05 10.78 -8.46
C ALA A 35 11.64 10.22 -8.22
N ALA A 36 10.86 10.87 -7.37
CA ALA A 36 9.47 10.52 -7.13
C ALA A 36 8.64 10.68 -8.41
N ALA A 37 8.77 11.80 -9.14
CA ALA A 37 8.09 11.99 -10.40
C ALA A 37 8.51 10.95 -11.45
N ALA A 38 9.80 10.61 -11.53
CA ALA A 38 10.27 9.61 -12.50
C ALA A 38 9.72 8.20 -12.26
N LEU A 39 9.39 7.83 -11.02
CA LEU A 39 8.99 6.49 -10.62
C LEU A 39 7.51 6.33 -10.27
N LEU A 40 6.87 7.40 -9.78
CA LEU A 40 5.58 7.35 -9.09
C LEU A 40 4.50 8.17 -9.82
N ASP A 41 4.86 8.96 -10.83
CA ASP A 41 3.90 9.62 -11.74
C ASP A 41 3.47 8.61 -12.82
N LEU A 42 2.40 7.86 -12.56
CA LEU A 42 1.94 6.81 -13.47
C LEU A 42 1.33 7.39 -14.74
N TYR A 43 0.77 8.59 -14.65
CA TYR A 43 0.01 9.22 -15.74
C TYR A 43 0.82 10.28 -16.51
N ARG A 44 2.05 10.60 -16.06
CA ARG A 44 2.93 11.63 -16.62
C ARG A 44 2.35 13.04 -16.57
N ASP A 45 1.46 13.27 -15.61
CA ASP A 45 0.76 14.54 -15.38
C ASP A 45 1.17 15.19 -14.05
N GLY A 46 2.25 14.70 -13.44
CA GLY A 46 2.67 15.01 -12.08
C GLY A 46 1.95 14.11 -11.06
N ILE A 47 2.59 13.91 -9.89
CA ILE A 47 2.02 13.09 -8.82
C ILE A 47 0.72 13.71 -8.31
N ASP A 48 -0.39 13.03 -8.57
CA ASP A 48 -1.73 13.49 -8.20
C ASP A 48 -2.46 12.53 -7.23
N VAL A 49 -3.73 12.83 -6.97
CA VAL A 49 -4.57 12.02 -6.07
C VAL A 49 -4.79 10.60 -6.60
N LYS A 50 -4.80 10.40 -7.92
CA LYS A 50 -4.96 9.08 -8.53
C LYS A 50 -3.72 8.25 -8.31
N ASP A 51 -2.52 8.82 -8.49
CA ASP A 51 -1.27 8.12 -8.18
C ASP A 51 -1.26 7.69 -6.71
N ALA A 52 -1.62 8.61 -5.82
CA ALA A 52 -1.72 8.33 -4.40
C ALA A 52 -2.72 7.21 -4.07
N LEU A 53 -3.88 7.22 -4.72
CA LEU A 53 -4.89 6.18 -4.55
C LEU A 53 -4.41 4.81 -5.08
N VAL A 54 -3.72 4.79 -6.22
CA VAL A 54 -3.16 3.56 -6.80
C VAL A 54 -2.09 2.98 -5.89
N PHE A 55 -1.15 3.80 -5.38
CA PHE A 55 -0.12 3.35 -4.45
C PHE A 55 -0.71 2.83 -3.14
N ALA A 56 -1.68 3.54 -2.57
CA ALA A 56 -2.39 3.10 -1.39
C ALA A 56 -3.12 1.76 -1.63
N TRP A 57 -3.82 1.64 -2.75
CA TRP A 57 -4.50 0.40 -3.11
C TRP A 57 -3.53 -0.77 -3.28
N LEU A 58 -2.38 -0.54 -3.92
CA LEU A 58 -1.35 -1.55 -4.19
C LEU A 58 -0.67 -2.03 -2.90
N PHE A 59 -0.30 -1.11 -2.01
CA PHE A 59 0.26 -1.46 -0.70
C PHE A 59 -0.76 -2.16 0.20
N GLY A 60 -2.05 -1.78 0.12
CA GLY A 60 -3.11 -2.49 0.83
C GLY A 60 -3.24 -3.96 0.41
N HIS A 61 -3.19 -4.24 -0.90
CA HIS A 61 -3.17 -5.61 -1.42
C HIS A 61 -1.89 -6.36 -1.05
N ALA A 62 -0.73 -5.71 -1.17
CA ALA A 62 0.55 -6.29 -0.78
C ALA A 62 0.56 -6.70 0.70
N ALA A 63 -0.01 -5.88 1.59
CA ALA A 63 -0.15 -6.20 3.00
C ALA A 63 -1.02 -7.45 3.22
N ILE A 64 -2.14 -7.60 2.52
CA ILE A 64 -2.95 -8.81 2.59
C ILE A 64 -2.15 -10.03 2.15
N LEU A 65 -1.48 -9.94 1.00
CA LEU A 65 -0.68 -11.03 0.44
C LEU A 65 0.42 -11.47 1.40
N ILE A 66 1.20 -10.54 1.93
CA ILE A 66 2.33 -10.80 2.83
C ILE A 66 1.86 -11.39 4.16
N HIS A 67 0.78 -10.86 4.74
CA HIS A 67 0.38 -11.25 6.09
C HIS A 67 -0.52 -12.49 6.14
N HIS A 68 -1.29 -12.76 5.07
CA HIS A 68 -2.30 -13.81 5.10
C HIS A 68 -2.10 -14.92 4.06
N ILE A 69 -1.50 -14.61 2.90
CA ILE A 69 -1.36 -15.59 1.81
C ILE A 69 0.03 -16.24 1.83
N LEU A 70 1.09 -15.43 1.87
CA LEU A 70 2.47 -15.91 1.84
C LEU A 70 2.81 -16.90 2.98
N PRO A 71 2.36 -16.70 4.23
CA PRO A 71 2.60 -17.67 5.31
C PRO A 71 1.84 -18.98 5.09
N GLY A 72 0.76 -18.96 4.31
CA GLY A 72 0.05 -20.17 3.88
C GLY A 72 0.86 -20.95 2.85
N ILE A 73 1.45 -20.25 1.88
CA ILE A 73 2.30 -20.87 0.84
C ILE A 73 3.59 -21.45 1.44
N ALA A 74 4.26 -20.70 2.33
CA ALA A 74 5.54 -21.13 2.92
C ALA A 74 5.42 -22.32 3.89
N ARG A 75 4.19 -22.73 4.24
CA ARG A 75 3.91 -23.87 5.13
C ARG A 75 3.42 -25.12 4.37
N VAL A 76 3.29 -25.04 3.04
CA VAL A 76 3.05 -26.16 2.14
C VAL A 76 4.38 -26.69 1.65
#